data_AF-A0A530AFI3-F1
#
_entry.id   AF-A0A530AFI3-F1
#
_cell.length_a   1.000
_cell.length_b   1.000
_cell.length_c   1.000
_cell.angle_alpha   90.00
_cell.angle_beta   90.00
_cell.angle_gamma   90.00
#
_symmetry.space_group_name_H-M   'P 1'
#
loop_
_entity.id
_entity.type
_entity.pdbx_description
1 polymer ?
#
loop_
_entity_poly.entity_id
_entity_poly.type
_entity_poly.pdbx_seq_one_letter_code
_entity_poly.pdbx_strand_id
1 'polypeptide(L)'
;GIGRPLPGRLNIVVTRDKAWRAEGIEVAHSLGDAIALARVRGRCMAGAEEICVVGGGEIYAQALPVADRLHVTHVLASVDGDAHFPPIDPSIWQVVSAEDFPAGEKDSHATRYTVYERRRDDR
;
A
#
# COMPACT_ATOMS: atom_id res chain seq x y z
N GLY A 1 -2.95 -14.83 -2.87
CA GLY A 1 -2.71 -13.90 -1.76
C GLY A 1 -1.48 -14.32 -0.98
N ILE A 2 -0.90 -13.41 -0.19
CA ILE A 2 0.27 -13.65 0.66
C ILE A 2 -0.18 -14.66 1.74
N GLY A 3 0.11 -15.94 1.55
CA GLY A 3 -0.54 -17.05 2.27
C GLY A 3 -0.31 -17.13 3.79
N ARG A 4 0.34 -16.13 4.41
CA ARG A 4 0.59 -16.03 5.85
C ARG A 4 0.60 -14.58 6.33
N PRO A 5 0.17 -14.30 7.57
CA PRO A 5 0.30 -12.98 8.18
C PRO A 5 1.75 -12.53 8.20
N LEU A 6 1.95 -11.23 7.99
CA LEU A 6 3.23 -10.59 8.08
C LEU A 6 3.66 -10.44 9.56
N PRO A 7 4.79 -11.04 10.00
CA PRO A 7 5.21 -10.97 11.40
C PRO A 7 5.44 -9.55 11.88
N GLY A 8 5.12 -9.28 13.16
CA GLY A 8 5.30 -7.99 13.82
C GLY A 8 4.35 -6.89 13.35
N ARG A 9 3.37 -7.22 12.50
CA ARG A 9 2.41 -6.27 11.90
C ARG A 9 0.99 -6.68 12.21
N LEU A 10 0.12 -5.68 12.35
CA LEU A 10 -1.32 -5.89 12.32
C LEU A 10 -1.73 -6.17 10.87
N ASN A 11 -2.19 -7.38 10.61
CA ASN A 11 -2.65 -7.78 9.30
C ASN A 11 -4.17 -7.63 9.23
N ILE A 12 -4.67 -6.77 8.35
CA ILE A 12 -6.10 -6.58 8.11
C ILE A 12 -6.42 -6.97 6.68
N VAL A 13 -7.37 -7.87 6.49
CA VAL A 13 -7.89 -8.26 5.18
C VAL A 13 -9.25 -7.61 4.96
N VAL A 14 -9.38 -6.91 3.83
CA VAL A 14 -10.66 -6.39 3.35
C VAL A 14 -11.28 -7.41 2.40
N THR A 15 -12.47 -7.90 2.72
CA THR A 15 -13.16 -8.91 1.92
C THR A 15 -14.67 -8.72 1.93
N ARG A 16 -15.32 -8.98 0.79
CA ARG A 16 -16.78 -9.03 0.68
C ARG A 16 -17.37 -10.30 1.29
N ASP A 17 -16.56 -11.35 1.44
CA ASP A 17 -16.98 -12.61 2.04
C ASP A 17 -17.06 -12.46 3.57
N LYS A 18 -18.29 -12.44 4.10
CA LYS A 18 -18.56 -12.32 5.53
C LYS A 18 -18.15 -13.57 6.34
N ALA A 19 -18.01 -14.72 5.68
CA ALA A 19 -17.61 -15.98 6.29
C ALA A 19 -16.09 -16.17 6.32
N TRP A 20 -15.32 -15.37 5.57
CA TRP A 20 -13.87 -15.50 5.49
C TRP A 20 -13.22 -15.25 6.85
N ARG A 21 -12.36 -16.16 7.29
CA ARG A 21 -11.57 -16.06 8.52
C ARG A 21 -10.19 -16.63 8.29
N ALA A 22 -9.20 -16.07 8.97
CA ALA A 22 -7.85 -16.62 9.03
C ALA A 22 -7.22 -16.30 10.39
N GLU A 23 -6.44 -17.23 10.91
CA GLU A 23 -5.74 -17.05 12.18
C GLU A 23 -4.70 -15.92 12.08
N GLY A 24 -4.64 -15.07 13.11
CA GLY A 24 -3.71 -13.94 13.16
C GLY A 24 -4.03 -12.80 12.19
N ILE A 25 -5.22 -12.79 11.58
CA ILE A 25 -5.68 -11.76 10.65
C ILE A 25 -6.98 -11.15 11.15
N GLU A 26 -7.03 -9.82 11.20
CA GLU A 26 -8.25 -9.07 11.41
C GLU A 26 -9.01 -8.90 10.09
N VAL A 27 -10.34 -8.91 10.15
CA VAL A 27 -11.20 -8.85 8.96
C VAL A 27 -12.03 -7.57 8.96
N ALA A 28 -12.06 -6.89 7.82
CA ALA A 28 -12.94 -5.77 7.55
C ALA A 28 -13.72 -6.01 6.25
N HIS A 29 -14.87 -5.36 6.12
CA HIS A 29 -15.75 -5.51 4.95
C HIS A 29 -15.82 -4.25 4.06
N SER A 30 -15.04 -3.22 4.43
CA SER A 30 -14.81 -2.02 3.65
C SER A 30 -13.43 -1.45 3.97
N LEU A 31 -12.89 -0.62 3.09
CA LEU A 31 -11.65 0.10 3.36
C LEU A 31 -11.77 1.03 4.58
N GLY A 32 -12.92 1.71 4.72
CA GLY A 32 -13.19 2.60 5.85
C GLY A 32 -13.14 1.87 7.18
N ASP A 33 -13.79 0.71 7.27
CA ASP A 33 -13.76 -0.13 8.48
C ASP A 33 -12.35 -0.64 8.78
N ALA A 34 -11.58 -0.99 7.75
CA ALA A 34 -10.20 -1.43 7.90
C ALA A 34 -9.31 -0.32 8.48
N ILE A 35 -9.44 0.91 7.98
CA ILE A 35 -8.71 2.08 8.50
C ILE A 35 -9.12 2.37 9.94
N ALA A 36 -10.42 2.33 10.25
CA ALA A 36 -10.91 2.52 11.61
C ALA A 36 -10.36 1.46 12.58
N LEU A 37 -10.39 0.19 12.17
CA LEU A 37 -9.85 -0.92 12.95
C LEU A 37 -8.33 -0.78 13.15
N ALA A 38 -7.58 -0.43 12.09
CA ALA A 38 -6.15 -0.17 12.17
C ALA A 38 -5.83 0.95 13.16
N ARG A 39 -6.59 2.06 13.13
CA ARG A 39 -6.43 3.16 14.09
C ARG A 39 -6.71 2.74 15.52
N VAL A 40 -7.70 1.88 15.76
CA VAL A 40 -8.04 1.41 17.11
C VAL A 40 -6.96 0.46 17.64
N ARG A 41 -6.58 -0.56 16.86
CA ARG A 41 -5.61 -1.58 17.26
C ARG A 41 -4.19 -1.03 17.32
N GLY A 42 -3.82 -0.15 16.38
CA GLY A 42 -2.51 0.46 16.29
C GLY A 42 -2.12 1.27 17.53
N ARG A 43 -3.09 1.88 18.24
CA ARG A 43 -2.82 2.58 19.51
C ARG A 43 -2.21 1.69 20.60
N CYS A 44 -2.41 0.38 20.52
CA CYS A 44 -1.85 -0.58 21.47
C CYS A 44 -0.52 -1.19 20.99
N MET A 45 -0.03 -0.79 19.82
CA MET A 45 1.20 -1.30 19.24
C MET A 45 2.31 -0.26 19.37
N ALA A 46 3.40 -0.62 20.05
CA ALA A 46 4.55 0.25 20.15
C ALA A 46 5.15 0.50 18.76
N GLY A 47 5.33 1.78 18.39
CA GLY A 47 5.92 2.19 17.11
C GLY A 47 4.98 2.13 15.90
N ALA A 48 3.67 1.92 16.08
CA ALA A 48 2.70 1.99 14.98
C ALA A 48 2.32 3.46 14.69
N GLU A 49 3.07 4.11 13.81
CA GLU A 49 2.87 5.51 13.42
C GLU A 49 2.04 5.67 12.15
N GLU A 50 2.06 4.67 11.27
CA GLU A 50 1.43 4.73 9.94
C GLU A 50 0.58 3.49 9.63
N ILE A 51 -0.41 3.67 8.75
CA ILE A 51 -1.22 2.59 8.18
C ILE A 51 -0.78 2.38 6.74
N CYS A 52 -0.21 1.21 6.45
CA CYS A 52 0.25 0.88 5.10
C CYS A 52 -0.81 0.04 4.36
N VAL A 53 -1.31 0.56 3.24
CA VAL A 53 -2.13 -0.21 2.29
C VAL A 53 -1.21 -0.93 1.31
N VAL A 54 -1.28 -2.27 1.27
CA VAL A 54 -0.37 -3.13 0.50
C VAL A 54 -1.06 -3.87 -0.66
N GLY A 55 -2.24 -3.39 -1.09
CA GLY A 55 -2.96 -3.86 -2.27
C GLY A 55 -4.14 -4.79 -1.99
N GLY A 56 -4.74 -5.42 -3.01
CA GLY A 56 -4.42 -5.33 -4.45
C GLY A 56 -5.01 -4.11 -5.17
N GLY A 57 -5.12 -4.16 -6.50
CA GLY A 57 -5.54 -3.04 -7.37
C GLY A 57 -6.85 -2.35 -6.95
N GLU A 58 -7.89 -3.11 -6.61
CA GLU A 58 -9.18 -2.57 -6.12
C GLU A 58 -9.04 -1.82 -4.79
N ILE A 59 -8.18 -2.31 -3.88
CA ILE A 59 -7.89 -1.67 -2.59
C ILE A 59 -7.05 -0.41 -2.81
N TYR A 60 -6.06 -0.45 -3.69
CA TYR A 60 -5.28 0.74 -4.05
C TYR A 60 -6.17 1.83 -4.66
N ALA A 61 -7.09 1.48 -5.55
CA ALA A 61 -8.03 2.45 -6.14
C ALA A 61 -8.91 3.14 -5.09
N GLN A 62 -9.37 2.40 -4.07
CA GLN A 62 -10.14 2.97 -2.97
C GLN A 62 -9.29 3.81 -2.00
N ALA A 63 -8.02 3.43 -1.81
CA ALA A 63 -7.12 4.08 -0.85
C ALA A 63 -6.44 5.34 -1.39
N LEU A 64 -6.17 5.41 -2.70
CA LEU A 64 -5.44 6.53 -3.30
C LEU A 64 -6.05 7.92 -3.01
N PRO A 65 -7.39 8.11 -2.98
CA PRO A 65 -7.99 9.39 -2.63
C PRO A 65 -7.74 9.85 -1.19
N VAL A 66 -7.48 8.91 -0.27
CA VAL A 66 -7.32 9.18 1.17
C VAL A 66 -5.90 8.95 1.69
N ALA A 67 -4.97 8.57 0.81
CA ALA A 67 -3.57 8.37 1.18
C ALA A 67 -2.82 9.72 1.31
N ASP A 68 -1.87 9.77 2.25
CA ASP A 68 -1.01 10.94 2.46
C ASP A 68 0.31 10.85 1.68
N ARG A 69 0.85 9.63 1.58
CA ARG A 69 2.16 9.32 0.99
C ARG A 69 2.08 8.04 0.17
N LEU A 70 2.82 7.98 -0.94
CA LEU A 70 3.01 6.76 -1.72
C LEU A 70 4.48 6.33 -1.66
N HIS A 71 4.71 5.06 -1.32
CA HIS A 71 6.00 4.40 -1.44
C HIS A 71 5.94 3.46 -2.63
N VAL A 72 6.59 3.82 -3.73
CA VAL A 72 6.45 3.12 -5.01
C VAL A 72 7.81 2.63 -5.48
N THR A 73 7.92 1.34 -5.72
CA THR A 73 9.06 0.76 -6.45
C THR A 73 8.67 0.62 -7.91
N HIS A 74 9.23 1.48 -8.76
CA HIS A 74 9.12 1.37 -10.20
C HIS A 74 10.12 0.34 -10.70
N VAL A 75 9.65 -0.83 -11.13
CA VAL A 75 10.50 -1.79 -11.84
C VAL A 75 10.69 -1.29 -13.27
N LEU A 76 11.94 -1.07 -13.68
CA LEU A 76 12.28 -0.47 -14.98
C LEU A 76 12.22 -1.52 -16.10
N ALA A 77 11.03 -2.08 -16.28
CA ALA A 77 10.72 -3.12 -17.26
C ALA A 77 9.37 -2.85 -17.92
N SER A 78 9.20 -3.34 -19.15
CA SER A 78 7.89 -3.44 -19.79
C SER A 78 7.40 -4.87 -19.66
N VAL A 79 6.28 -5.06 -18.97
CA VAL A 79 5.69 -6.38 -18.68
C VAL A 79 4.20 -6.36 -18.97
N ASP A 80 3.68 -7.50 -19.41
CA ASP A 80 2.24 -7.71 -19.53
C ASP A 80 1.64 -8.03 -18.15
N GLY A 81 0.40 -7.60 -17.91
CA GLY A 81 -0.32 -7.84 -16.67
C GLY A 81 -1.80 -7.50 -16.77
N ASP A 82 -2.60 -8.09 -15.89
CA ASP A 82 -4.06 -7.93 -15.82
C ASP A 82 -4.53 -7.07 -14.64
N ALA A 83 -3.58 -6.66 -13.77
CA ALA A 83 -3.82 -5.79 -12.63
C ALA A 83 -2.86 -4.60 -12.66
N HIS A 84 -3.42 -3.41 -12.46
CA HIS A 84 -2.68 -2.15 -12.51
C HIS A 84 -2.85 -1.35 -11.22
N PHE A 85 -1.80 -0.63 -10.83
CA PHE A 85 -1.91 0.44 -9.84
C PHE A 85 -2.65 1.63 -10.48
N PRO A 86 -3.50 2.37 -9.75
CA PRO A 86 -4.18 3.52 -10.32
C PRO A 86 -3.18 4.62 -10.74
N PRO A 87 -3.47 5.44 -11.75
CA PRO A 87 -2.55 6.48 -12.20
C PRO A 87 -2.14 7.44 -11.07
N ILE A 88 -0.83 7.70 -10.96
CA ILE A 88 -0.28 8.71 -10.05
C ILE A 88 -0.33 10.06 -10.79
N ASP A 89 -1.44 10.78 -10.63
CA ASP A 89 -1.65 12.07 -11.29
C ASP A 89 -0.62 13.11 -10.79
N PRO A 90 0.24 13.65 -11.67
CA PRO A 90 1.26 14.62 -11.30
C PRO A 90 0.69 15.97 -10.91
N SER A 91 -0.61 16.25 -11.08
CA SER A 91 -1.28 17.42 -10.53
C SER A 91 -1.60 17.27 -9.04
N ILE A 92 -1.79 16.03 -8.56
CA ILE A 92 -2.14 15.69 -7.18
C ILE A 92 -0.90 15.27 -6.38
N TRP A 93 0.03 14.56 -7.01
CA TRP A 93 1.18 13.96 -6.36
C TRP A 93 2.49 14.59 -6.82
N GLN A 94 3.40 14.81 -5.89
CA GLN A 94 4.75 15.28 -6.17
C GLN A 94 5.79 14.28 -5.67
N VAL A 95 6.87 14.10 -6.43
CA VAL A 95 8.02 13.32 -6.01
C VAL A 95 8.79 14.11 -4.94
N VAL A 96 9.01 13.49 -3.78
CA VAL A 96 9.83 14.07 -2.70
C VAL A 96 11.16 13.35 -2.52
N SER A 97 11.27 12.12 -3.01
CA SER A 97 12.53 11.37 -3.08
C SER A 97 12.47 10.37 -4.22
N ALA A 98 13.57 10.19 -4.93
CA ALA A 98 13.74 9.15 -5.95
C ALA A 98 15.18 8.64 -5.91
N GLU A 99 15.35 7.32 -5.84
CA GLU A 99 16.65 6.65 -5.82
C GLU A 99 16.65 5.48 -6.81
N ASP A 100 17.67 5.44 -7.65
CA ASP A 100 17.85 4.41 -8.67
C ASP A 100 18.75 3.28 -8.15
N PHE A 101 18.29 2.05 -8.33
CA PHE A 101 19.01 0.84 -7.96
C PHE A 101 19.24 -0.02 -9.20
N PRO A 102 20.50 -0.34 -9.55
CA PRO A 102 20.79 -1.29 -10.61
C PRO A 102 20.27 -2.69 -10.23
N ALA A 103 20.04 -3.54 -11.24
CA ALA A 103 19.72 -4.94 -11.01
C ALA A 103 20.89 -5.64 -10.30
N GLY A 104 20.63 -6.23 -9.12
CA GLY A 104 21.60 -7.09 -8.44
C GLY A 104 21.58 -8.52 -8.94
N GLU A 105 22.41 -9.41 -8.39
CA GLU A 105 22.47 -10.83 -8.77
C GLU A 105 21.14 -11.58 -8.61
N LYS A 106 20.25 -11.08 -7.73
CA LYS A 106 18.94 -11.69 -7.44
C LYS A 106 17.77 -10.96 -8.09
N ASP A 107 18.04 -9.86 -8.80
CA ASP A 107 17.02 -9.02 -9.41
C ASP A 107 17.13 -9.09 -10.93
N SER A 108 15.99 -9.25 -11.63
CA SER A 108 16.00 -9.33 -13.09
C SER A 108 16.05 -7.95 -13.77
N HIS A 109 15.71 -6.88 -13.05
CA HIS A 109 15.61 -5.53 -13.60
C HIS A 109 16.05 -4.47 -12.59
N ALA A 110 16.55 -3.36 -13.11
CA ALA A 110 16.79 -2.17 -12.30
C ALA A 110 15.46 -1.63 -11.76
N THR A 111 15.51 -0.96 -10.61
CA THR A 111 14.34 -0.34 -9.99
C THR A 111 14.61 1.09 -9.62
N ARG A 112 13.55 1.89 -9.55
CA ARG A 112 13.57 3.21 -8.95
C ARG A 112 12.61 3.22 -7.77
N TYR A 113 13.12 3.44 -6.58
CA TYR A 113 12.28 3.69 -5.42
C TYR A 113 11.90 5.17 -5.40
N THR A 114 10.61 5.46 -5.36
CA THR A 114 10.10 6.83 -5.37
C THR A 114 9.10 7.02 -4.25
N VAL A 115 9.30 8.09 -3.48
CA VAL A 115 8.35 8.55 -2.48
C VAL A 115 7.60 9.74 -3.04
N TYR A 116 6.28 9.65 -3.03
CA TYR A 116 5.38 10.74 -3.40
C TYR A 116 4.66 11.26 -2.18
N GLU A 117 4.45 12.57 -2.13
CA GLU A 117 3.53 13.21 -1.21
C GLU A 117 2.42 13.90 -1.98
N ARG A 118 1.24 14.00 -1.38
CA ARG A 118 0.15 14.81 -1.95
C ARG A 118 0.58 16.28 -1.95
N ARG A 119 0.36 16.97 -3.07
CA ARG A 119 0.51 18.42 -3.12
C ARG A 119 -0.46 19.05 -2.14
N ARG A 120 0.04 19.98 -1.34
CA ARG A 120 -0.82 20.84 -0.52
C ARG A 120 -1.37 21.93 -1.44
N ASP A 121 -2.68 22.11 -1.43
CA ASP A 121 -3.28 23.29 -2.04
C ASP A 121 -2.86 24.49 -1.19
N ASP A 122 -1.92 25.29 -1.71
CA ASP A 122 -1.67 26.64 -1.20
C ASP A 122 -2.86 27.52 -1.63
N ARG A 123 -3.97 27.44 -0.90
CA ARG A 123 -5.08 28.40 -0.97
C ARG A 123 -5.16 29.23 0.29
#